data_AF-A0A1V4EP09-F1
#
_entry.id   AF-A0A1V4EP09-F1
#
_cell.length_a   1.000
_cell.length_b   1.000
_cell.length_c   1.000
_cell.angle_alpha   90.00
_cell.angle_beta   90.00
_cell.angle_gamma   90.00
#
_symmetry.space_group_name_H-M   'P 1'
#
loop_
_entity.id
_entity.type
_entity.pdbx_description
1 polymer ?
#
loop_
_entity_poly.entity_id
_entity_poly.type
_entity_poly.pdbx_seq_one_letter_code
_entity_poly.pdbx_strand_id
1 'polypeptide(L)'
;MSAWQEVRDLVTARETSTLADRVIALTEAERAEVGRRLPDFLKEMRDTATQMARESQRDHHDDEDPWLAWERRRTVRDALAEFGAPLRIAGAGTISGPAAAAAWLSRRELYPEWAPAPDPAEVVRVLVTRPAEWQADVAARLAGKIRRADDDRVAPLVLALLRASGVTPPAHDPLVVAWLTGEAAAGDPLLGPLLPRIFEAEGAGRALREERLTPSPTRWLSLIRRLLRAGRVSRAELLDGCVSRFLRGGNAADLRFFVRLHELIDPAPQEAAERARDYLRLLPARPRPRSPSWPWPRSTGPARTTTRTSKRRSRRSPSGPRPSWPAPA
;
A
#
# COMPACT_ATOMS: atom_id res chain seq x y z
N MET A 1 2.01 -21.75 37.85
CA MET A 1 2.94 -21.11 36.90
C MET A 1 2.41 -19.70 36.66
N SER A 2 3.23 -18.65 36.55
CA SER A 2 2.68 -17.30 36.30
C SER A 2 2.22 -17.18 34.86
N ALA A 3 1.18 -16.39 34.60
CA ALA A 3 0.69 -16.15 33.25
C ALA A 3 1.78 -15.57 32.33
N TRP A 4 2.70 -14.78 32.90
CA TRP A 4 3.90 -14.31 32.21
C TRP A 4 4.80 -15.45 31.73
N GLN A 5 5.07 -16.43 32.59
CA GLN A 5 5.99 -17.52 32.25
C GLN A 5 5.41 -18.39 31.14
N GLU A 6 4.11 -18.73 31.21
CA GLU A 6 3.42 -19.49 30.16
C GLU A 6 3.47 -18.76 28.81
N VAL A 7 3.17 -17.44 28.79
CA VAL A 7 3.23 -16.65 27.55
C VAL A 7 4.67 -16.57 27.02
N ARG A 8 5.67 -16.37 27.89
CA ARG A 8 7.09 -16.32 27.50
C ARG A 8 7.53 -17.65 26.87
N ASP A 9 7.13 -18.77 27.47
CA ASP A 9 7.48 -20.11 26.99
C ASP A 9 6.83 -20.39 25.63
N LEU A 10 5.55 -20.03 25.45
CA LEU A 10 4.84 -20.16 24.17
C LEU A 10 5.42 -19.26 23.08
N VAL A 11 5.83 -18.04 23.41
CA VAL A 11 6.53 -17.15 22.46
C VAL A 11 7.86 -17.75 22.03
N THR A 12 8.63 -18.30 22.98
CA THR A 12 9.94 -18.91 22.72
C THR A 12 9.81 -20.21 21.90
N ALA A 13 8.77 -21.00 22.17
CA ALA A 13 8.42 -22.20 21.40
C ALA A 13 7.84 -21.88 20.01
N ARG A 14 7.44 -20.62 19.76
CA ARG A 14 6.81 -20.13 18.51
C ARG A 14 5.46 -20.80 18.22
N GLU A 15 4.74 -21.21 19.26
CA GLU A 15 3.41 -21.80 19.15
C GLU A 15 2.32 -20.73 19.00
N THR A 16 2.10 -20.23 17.79
CA THR A 16 1.20 -19.09 17.54
C THR A 16 -0.26 -19.37 17.92
N SER A 17 -0.78 -20.54 17.57
CA SER A 17 -2.19 -20.88 17.82
C SER A 17 -2.47 -21.09 19.32
N THR A 18 -1.63 -21.89 20.00
CA THR A 18 -1.72 -22.11 21.44
C THR A 18 -1.55 -20.79 22.21
N LEU A 19 -0.63 -19.93 21.76
CA LEU A 19 -0.43 -18.61 22.34
C LEU A 19 -1.67 -17.72 22.19
N ALA A 20 -2.29 -17.68 21.00
CA ALA A 20 -3.50 -16.90 20.79
C ALA A 20 -4.65 -17.39 21.70
N ASP A 21 -4.84 -18.70 21.83
CA ASP A 21 -5.86 -19.28 22.72
C ASP A 21 -5.58 -18.91 24.18
N ARG A 22 -4.33 -19.03 24.62
CA ARG A 22 -3.94 -18.65 25.98
C ARG A 22 -4.16 -17.16 26.24
N VAL A 23 -3.78 -16.31 25.29
CA VAL A 23 -3.90 -14.85 25.38
C VAL A 23 -5.37 -14.41 25.43
N ILE A 24 -6.25 -15.08 24.67
CA ILE A 24 -7.70 -14.85 24.72
C ILE A 24 -8.27 -15.23 26.08
N ALA A 25 -7.77 -16.29 26.69
CA ALA A 25 -8.22 -16.77 28.00
C ALA A 25 -7.64 -15.99 29.20
N LEU A 26 -6.73 -15.04 29.00
CA LEU A 26 -6.16 -14.24 30.09
C LEU A 26 -7.21 -13.36 30.75
N THR A 27 -7.22 -13.35 32.08
CA THR A 27 -7.95 -12.37 32.89
C THR A 27 -7.36 -10.96 32.73
N GLU A 28 -8.09 -9.92 33.10
CA GLU A 28 -7.59 -8.54 33.01
C GLU A 28 -6.30 -8.32 33.82
N ALA A 29 -6.21 -8.94 35.00
CA ALA A 29 -5.01 -8.86 35.84
C ALA A 29 -3.80 -9.53 35.17
N GLU A 30 -3.99 -10.73 34.60
CA GLU A 30 -2.93 -11.44 33.87
C GLU A 30 -2.53 -10.68 32.59
N ARG A 31 -3.50 -10.11 31.84
CA ARG A 31 -3.21 -9.26 30.68
C ARG A 31 -2.35 -8.06 31.08
N ALA A 32 -2.67 -7.39 32.19
CA ALA A 32 -1.91 -6.26 32.69
C ALA A 32 -0.52 -6.66 33.22
N GLU A 33 -0.36 -7.88 33.75
CA GLU A 33 0.96 -8.42 34.09
C GLU A 33 1.81 -8.65 32.83
N VAL A 34 1.29 -9.40 31.86
CA VAL A 34 2.00 -9.74 30.63
C VAL A 34 2.31 -8.49 29.82
N GLY A 35 1.36 -7.58 29.65
CA GLY A 35 1.53 -6.33 28.90
C GLY A 35 2.60 -5.41 29.48
N ARG A 36 2.86 -5.46 30.80
CA ARG A 36 3.95 -4.72 31.44
C ARG A 36 5.32 -5.33 31.19
N ARG A 37 5.42 -6.66 31.12
CA ARG A 37 6.69 -7.38 30.97
C ARG A 37 7.11 -7.62 29.52
N LEU A 38 6.16 -7.64 28.59
CA LEU A 38 6.40 -7.91 27.17
C LEU A 38 7.42 -6.95 26.52
N PRO A 39 7.41 -5.62 26.77
CA PRO A 39 8.42 -4.73 26.20
C PRO A 39 9.84 -4.99 26.70
N ASP A 40 10.01 -5.35 27.96
CA ASP A 40 11.31 -5.68 28.54
C ASP A 40 11.85 -7.00 27.99
N PHE A 41 10.98 -7.98 27.77
CA PHE A 41 11.36 -9.24 27.12
C PHE A 41 11.79 -9.04 25.67
N LEU A 42 11.08 -8.20 24.90
CA LEU A 42 11.52 -7.84 23.55
C LEU A 42 12.90 -7.16 23.57
N LYS A 43 13.16 -6.31 24.58
CA LYS A 43 14.47 -5.70 24.78
C LYS A 43 15.54 -6.77 25.09
N GLU A 44 15.26 -7.71 25.98
CA GLU A 44 16.14 -8.86 26.31
C GLU A 44 16.51 -9.62 25.02
N MET A 45 15.52 -10.04 24.23
CA MET A 45 15.75 -10.77 22.98
C MET A 45 16.58 -9.98 21.98
N ARG A 46 16.34 -8.67 21.86
CA ARG A 46 17.11 -7.79 20.99
C ARG A 46 18.55 -7.66 21.44
N ASP A 47 18.76 -7.50 22.74
CA ASP A 47 20.10 -7.36 23.31
C ASP A 47 20.88 -8.67 23.14
N THR A 48 20.25 -9.83 23.34
CA THR A 48 20.82 -11.16 23.05
C THR A 48 21.18 -11.32 21.57
N ALA A 49 20.27 -11.00 20.65
CA ALA A 49 20.54 -11.10 19.21
C ALA A 49 21.70 -10.18 18.80
N THR A 50 21.77 -8.99 19.39
CA THR A 50 22.88 -8.05 19.16
C THR A 50 24.19 -8.58 19.74
N GLN A 51 24.16 -9.22 20.92
CA GLN A 51 25.33 -9.83 21.54
C GLN A 51 25.86 -11.00 20.70
N MET A 52 25.00 -11.91 20.25
CA MET A 52 25.38 -13.03 19.37
C MET A 52 26.09 -12.53 18.12
N ALA A 53 25.57 -11.48 17.47
CA ALA A 53 26.24 -10.89 16.32
C ALA A 53 27.59 -10.23 16.63
N ARG A 54 27.78 -9.69 17.85
CA ARG A 54 29.08 -9.17 18.31
C ARG A 54 30.06 -10.28 18.67
N GLU A 55 29.60 -11.39 19.23
CA GLU A 55 30.46 -12.53 19.52
C GLU A 55 30.96 -13.17 18.23
N SER A 56 30.09 -13.32 17.23
CA SER A 56 30.51 -13.68 15.86
C SER A 56 31.45 -12.65 15.19
N GLN A 57 31.62 -11.44 15.75
CA GLN A 57 32.63 -10.47 15.30
C GLN A 57 34.00 -10.68 15.95
N ARG A 58 34.07 -11.22 17.16
CA ARG A 58 35.33 -11.33 17.91
C ARG A 58 36.27 -12.43 17.40
N ASP A 59 35.75 -13.36 16.60
CA ASP A 59 36.54 -14.46 16.07
C ASP A 59 37.34 -14.12 14.78
N HIS A 60 37.30 -12.88 14.25
CA HIS A 60 37.83 -12.56 12.90
C HIS A 60 38.66 -11.27 12.76
N HIS A 61 39.49 -11.26 11.69
CA HIS A 61 40.59 -10.33 11.36
C HIS A 61 40.12 -8.98 10.74
N ASP A 62 40.97 -7.95 10.84
CA ASP A 62 40.69 -6.52 10.57
C ASP A 62 40.24 -6.12 9.13
N ASP A 63 40.16 -7.04 8.16
CA ASP A 63 39.82 -6.76 6.76
C ASP A 63 38.41 -7.29 6.38
N GLU A 64 37.35 -6.78 7.01
CA GLU A 64 35.98 -7.27 6.72
C GLU A 64 35.38 -6.68 5.44
N ASP A 65 34.90 -7.57 4.55
CA ASP A 65 34.07 -7.22 3.40
C ASP A 65 32.74 -6.57 3.87
N PRO A 66 32.42 -5.34 3.42
CA PRO A 66 31.13 -4.67 3.70
C PRO A 66 29.88 -5.53 3.43
N TRP A 67 29.97 -6.52 2.53
CA TRP A 67 28.89 -7.45 2.23
C TRP A 67 28.60 -8.43 3.38
N LEU A 68 29.64 -8.92 4.07
CA LEU A 68 29.49 -9.79 5.25
C LEU A 68 28.95 -9.00 6.46
N ALA A 69 29.36 -7.74 6.62
CA ALA A 69 28.81 -6.86 7.65
C ALA A 69 27.31 -6.59 7.45
N TRP A 70 26.87 -6.49 6.19
CA TRP A 70 25.47 -6.36 5.82
C TRP A 70 24.69 -7.66 6.07
N GLU A 71 25.23 -8.83 5.69
CA GLU A 71 24.62 -10.14 5.92
C GLU A 71 24.40 -10.43 7.43
N ARG A 72 25.31 -9.96 8.29
CA ARG A 72 25.19 -10.13 9.74
C ARG A 72 24.17 -9.21 10.41
N ARG A 73 24.04 -7.95 9.98
CA ARG A 73 22.91 -7.10 10.45
C ARG A 73 21.57 -7.71 10.07
N ARG A 74 21.54 -8.39 8.92
CA ARG A 74 20.40 -9.17 8.47
C ARG A 74 20.13 -10.36 9.40
N THR A 75 21.12 -11.16 9.82
CA THR A 75 20.90 -12.30 10.73
C THR A 75 20.32 -11.89 12.09
N VAL A 76 20.75 -10.76 12.68
CA VAL A 76 20.17 -10.26 13.96
C VAL A 76 18.68 -9.97 13.83
N ARG A 77 18.30 -9.23 12.79
CA ARG A 77 16.91 -8.86 12.60
C ARG A 77 16.08 -10.05 12.13
N ASP A 78 16.63 -10.93 11.30
CA ASP A 78 15.93 -12.13 10.86
C ASP A 78 15.69 -13.08 12.05
N ALA A 79 16.65 -13.20 12.97
CA ALA A 79 16.46 -13.94 14.23
C ALA A 79 15.33 -13.37 15.10
N LEU A 80 15.18 -12.03 15.19
CA LEU A 80 14.04 -11.41 15.88
C LEU A 80 12.73 -11.58 15.12
N ALA A 81 12.77 -11.54 13.78
CA ALA A 81 11.60 -11.70 12.93
C ALA A 81 10.97 -13.11 13.07
N GLU A 82 11.76 -14.14 13.40
CA GLU A 82 11.25 -15.48 13.72
C GLU A 82 10.29 -15.49 14.92
N PHE A 83 10.49 -14.59 15.87
CA PHE A 83 9.59 -14.39 17.02
C PHE A 83 8.57 -13.27 16.78
N GLY A 84 8.59 -12.64 15.60
CA GLY A 84 7.73 -11.51 15.26
C GLY A 84 6.24 -11.85 15.32
N ALA A 85 5.85 -13.01 14.76
CA ALA A 85 4.46 -13.46 14.81
C ALA A 85 3.95 -13.69 16.25
N PRO A 86 4.59 -14.52 17.10
CA PRO A 86 4.12 -14.72 18.47
C PRO A 86 4.17 -13.43 19.32
N LEU A 87 5.19 -12.58 19.16
CA LEU A 87 5.25 -11.29 19.86
C LEU A 87 4.13 -10.33 19.44
N ARG A 88 3.69 -10.36 18.17
CA ARG A 88 2.53 -9.59 17.70
C ARG A 88 1.23 -10.11 18.33
N ILE A 89 1.06 -11.43 18.43
CA ILE A 89 -0.10 -12.06 19.09
C ILE A 89 -0.16 -11.66 20.57
N ALA A 90 0.96 -11.83 21.28
CA ALA A 90 1.06 -11.46 22.70
C ALA A 90 0.75 -9.97 22.91
N GLY A 91 1.34 -9.09 22.10
CA GLY A 91 1.11 -7.65 22.21
C GLY A 91 -0.31 -7.23 21.86
N ALA A 92 -0.94 -7.85 20.88
CA ALA A 92 -2.32 -7.58 20.49
C ALA A 92 -3.32 -7.85 21.62
N GLY A 93 -3.10 -8.89 22.41
CA GLY A 93 -4.03 -9.27 23.47
C GLY A 93 -3.72 -8.70 24.84
N THR A 94 -2.48 -8.27 25.10
CA THR A 94 -2.04 -7.89 26.46
C THR A 94 -1.79 -6.39 26.62
N ILE A 95 -1.54 -5.65 25.54
CA ILE A 95 -1.37 -4.20 25.62
C ILE A 95 -2.75 -3.53 25.70
N SER A 96 -3.02 -2.89 26.85
CA SER A 96 -4.33 -2.29 27.14
C SER A 96 -4.65 -1.06 26.29
N GLY A 97 -3.69 -0.16 26.10
CA GLY A 97 -3.91 1.09 25.37
C GLY A 97 -3.92 0.92 23.85
N PRO A 98 -4.93 1.43 23.12
CA PRO A 98 -5.03 1.26 21.66
C PRO A 98 -3.85 1.90 20.92
N ALA A 99 -3.37 3.07 21.38
CA ALA A 99 -2.18 3.72 20.82
C ALA A 99 -0.91 2.88 21.00
N ALA A 100 -0.73 2.29 22.19
CA ALA A 100 0.42 1.46 22.50
C ALA A 100 0.38 0.13 21.71
N ALA A 101 -0.80 -0.48 21.58
CA ALA A 101 -0.99 -1.68 20.77
C ALA A 101 -0.70 -1.41 19.29
N ALA A 102 -1.21 -0.30 18.74
CA ALA A 102 -0.90 0.10 17.37
C ALA A 102 0.59 0.43 17.18
N ALA A 103 1.28 1.02 18.19
CA ALA A 103 2.72 1.23 18.19
C ALA A 103 3.48 -0.10 18.12
N TRP A 104 3.14 -1.04 19.00
CA TRP A 104 3.72 -2.37 19.07
C TRP A 104 3.58 -3.13 17.75
N LEU A 105 2.36 -3.26 17.23
CA LEU A 105 2.05 -4.02 16.03
C LEU A 105 2.68 -3.44 14.76
N SER A 106 3.11 -2.18 14.78
CA SER A 106 3.80 -1.51 13.67
C SER A 106 5.33 -1.55 13.76
N ARG A 107 5.90 -2.16 14.81
CA ARG A 107 7.35 -2.21 14.99
C ARG A 107 8.01 -3.01 13.87
N ARG A 108 8.95 -2.39 13.16
CA ARG A 108 9.66 -2.99 12.01
C ARG A 108 10.42 -4.27 12.39
N GLU A 109 10.92 -4.38 13.61
CA GLU A 109 11.66 -5.56 14.11
C GLU A 109 10.78 -6.81 14.26
N LEU A 110 9.46 -6.67 14.31
CA LEU A 110 8.51 -7.80 14.37
C LEU A 110 8.11 -8.32 12.99
N TYR A 111 8.73 -7.81 11.92
CA TYR A 111 8.48 -8.24 10.57
C TYR A 111 9.78 -8.65 9.89
N PRO A 112 9.73 -9.69 9.04
CA PRO A 112 10.85 -10.03 8.20
C PRO A 112 11.14 -8.88 7.23
N GLU A 113 12.42 -8.63 6.93
CA GLU A 113 12.75 -7.60 5.95
C GLU A 113 12.61 -8.10 4.51
N TRP A 114 12.91 -9.38 4.26
CA TRP A 114 13.02 -9.98 2.92
C TRP A 114 11.96 -11.04 2.63
N ALA A 115 11.04 -11.26 3.57
CA ALA A 115 9.93 -12.19 3.41
C ALA A 115 8.59 -11.44 3.45
N PRO A 116 7.51 -12.04 2.93
CA PRO A 116 6.16 -11.51 3.08
C PRO A 116 5.83 -11.25 4.56
N ALA A 117 4.92 -10.30 4.81
CA ALA A 117 4.42 -10.07 6.16
C ALA A 117 3.80 -11.38 6.72
N PRO A 118 3.99 -11.69 8.02
CA PRO A 118 3.38 -12.85 8.64
C PRO A 118 1.85 -12.80 8.51
N ASP A 119 1.23 -13.97 8.40
CA ASP A 119 -0.23 -14.12 8.34
C ASP A 119 -0.89 -13.37 9.52
N PRO A 120 -1.79 -12.40 9.25
CA PRO A 120 -2.44 -11.65 10.32
C PRO A 120 -3.54 -12.44 11.06
N ALA A 121 -3.93 -13.64 10.61
CA ALA A 121 -5.10 -14.36 11.14
C ALA A 121 -5.13 -14.49 12.66
N GLU A 122 -4.03 -14.96 13.27
CA GLU A 122 -3.93 -15.15 14.73
C GLU A 122 -3.98 -13.82 15.50
N VAL A 123 -3.30 -12.79 14.96
CA VAL A 123 -3.32 -11.45 15.55
C VAL A 123 -4.74 -10.88 15.50
N VAL A 124 -5.42 -11.03 14.37
CA VAL A 124 -6.81 -10.58 14.20
C VAL A 124 -7.73 -11.33 15.15
N ARG A 125 -7.59 -12.65 15.28
CA ARG A 125 -8.37 -13.48 16.21
C ARG A 125 -8.30 -12.94 17.64
N VAL A 126 -7.12 -12.54 18.09
CA VAL A 126 -6.95 -11.92 19.41
C VAL A 126 -7.58 -10.52 19.46
N LEU A 127 -7.35 -9.68 18.43
CA LEU A 127 -7.86 -8.30 18.41
C LEU A 127 -9.40 -8.22 18.43
N VAL A 128 -10.09 -9.14 17.75
CA VAL A 128 -11.57 -9.12 17.68
C VAL A 128 -12.26 -9.49 18.98
N THR A 129 -11.54 -10.01 19.98
CA THR A 129 -12.08 -10.26 21.33
C THR A 129 -12.13 -9.01 22.20
N ARG A 130 -11.50 -7.91 21.76
CA ARG A 130 -11.44 -6.63 22.49
C ARG A 130 -12.72 -5.82 22.29
N PRO A 131 -13.02 -4.79 23.11
CA PRO A 131 -14.19 -3.94 22.89
C PRO A 131 -14.17 -3.23 21.52
N ALA A 132 -15.33 -3.04 20.89
CA ALA A 132 -15.44 -2.50 19.53
C ALA A 132 -14.80 -1.11 19.37
N GLU A 133 -14.97 -0.22 20.35
CA GLU A 133 -14.35 1.12 20.34
C GLU A 133 -12.82 1.04 20.36
N TRP A 134 -12.27 0.09 21.12
CA TRP A 134 -10.83 -0.16 21.16
C TRP A 134 -10.33 -0.70 19.82
N GLN A 135 -11.06 -1.64 19.21
CA GLN A 135 -10.73 -2.17 17.89
C GLN A 135 -10.72 -1.05 16.83
N ALA A 136 -11.71 -0.16 16.88
CA ALA A 136 -11.81 0.96 15.95
C ALA A 136 -10.63 1.95 16.08
N ASP A 137 -10.23 2.31 17.30
CA ASP A 137 -9.07 3.20 17.51
C ASP A 137 -7.76 2.54 17.04
N VAL A 138 -7.56 1.25 17.35
CA VAL A 138 -6.39 0.50 16.86
C VAL A 138 -6.37 0.43 15.33
N ALA A 139 -7.50 0.09 14.69
CA ALA A 139 -7.62 0.02 13.25
C ALA A 139 -7.32 1.37 12.59
N ALA A 140 -7.87 2.47 13.12
CA ALA A 140 -7.63 3.81 12.61
C ALA A 140 -6.16 4.21 12.71
N ARG A 141 -5.51 3.93 13.85
CA ARG A 141 -4.09 4.24 14.06
C ARG A 141 -3.17 3.40 13.20
N LEU A 142 -3.46 2.12 13.02
CA LEU A 142 -2.69 1.25 12.14
C LEU A 142 -2.86 1.66 10.67
N ALA A 143 -4.08 1.99 10.25
CA ALA A 143 -4.33 2.50 8.91
C ALA A 143 -3.55 3.77 8.62
N GLY A 144 -3.50 4.73 9.57
CA GLY A 144 -2.72 5.96 9.42
C GLY A 144 -1.20 5.74 9.34
N LYS A 145 -0.70 4.55 9.71
CA LYS A 145 0.71 4.17 9.55
C LYS A 145 1.03 3.61 8.17
N ILE A 146 0.01 3.33 7.36
CA ILE A 146 0.21 2.84 6.00
C ILE A 146 0.80 3.98 5.18
N ARG A 147 2.06 3.81 4.74
CA ARG A 147 2.78 4.85 3.99
C ARG A 147 2.72 4.63 2.48
N ARG A 148 2.86 3.38 2.04
CA ARG A 148 2.93 3.00 0.61
C ARG A 148 2.31 1.63 0.41
N ALA A 149 1.27 1.52 -0.42
CA ALA A 149 0.54 0.27 -0.61
C ALA A 149 1.41 -0.95 -0.97
N ASP A 150 2.48 -0.75 -1.77
CA ASP A 150 3.30 -1.84 -2.31
C ASP A 150 4.46 -2.28 -1.38
N ASP A 151 4.71 -1.55 -0.28
CA ASP A 151 5.83 -1.79 0.65
C ASP A 151 5.36 -1.69 2.12
N ASP A 152 4.05 -1.82 2.35
CA ASP A 152 3.48 -1.70 3.69
C ASP A 152 3.24 -3.06 4.34
N ARG A 153 4.02 -3.34 5.37
CA ARG A 153 3.93 -4.56 6.17
C ARG A 153 2.68 -4.61 7.06
N VAL A 154 2.09 -3.45 7.35
CA VAL A 154 0.96 -3.30 8.28
C VAL A 154 -0.38 -3.39 7.54
N ALA A 155 -0.41 -3.05 6.25
CA ALA A 155 -1.65 -3.06 5.46
C ALA A 155 -2.41 -4.41 5.46
N PRO A 156 -1.77 -5.59 5.31
CA PRO A 156 -2.49 -6.86 5.39
C PRO A 156 -3.21 -7.07 6.74
N LEU A 157 -2.57 -6.68 7.85
CA LEU A 157 -3.17 -6.74 9.18
C LEU A 157 -4.36 -5.79 9.31
N VAL A 158 -4.23 -4.55 8.82
CA VAL A 158 -5.31 -3.56 8.88
C VAL A 158 -6.53 -4.02 8.08
N LEU A 159 -6.33 -4.50 6.85
CA LEU A 159 -7.42 -4.99 6.02
C LEU A 159 -8.10 -6.22 6.63
N ALA A 160 -7.32 -7.16 7.18
CA ALA A 160 -7.87 -8.32 7.87
C ALA A 160 -8.65 -7.93 9.13
N LEU A 161 -8.15 -6.98 9.93
CA LEU A 161 -8.84 -6.47 11.11
C LEU A 161 -10.15 -5.77 10.73
N LEU A 162 -10.15 -4.90 9.72
CA LEU A 162 -11.36 -4.21 9.27
C LEU A 162 -12.43 -5.19 8.77
N ARG A 163 -12.02 -6.25 8.05
CA ARG A 163 -12.94 -7.32 7.60
C ARG A 163 -13.56 -8.08 8.76
N ALA A 164 -12.76 -8.44 9.77
CA ALA A 164 -13.22 -9.25 10.89
C ALA A 164 -14.01 -8.46 11.94
N SER A 165 -13.66 -7.19 12.15
CA SER A 165 -14.32 -6.31 13.13
C SER A 165 -15.56 -5.59 12.58
N GLY A 166 -15.67 -5.44 11.25
CA GLY A 166 -16.73 -4.64 10.63
C GLY A 166 -16.60 -3.13 10.88
N VAL A 167 -15.49 -2.67 11.47
CA VAL A 167 -15.22 -1.25 11.70
C VAL A 167 -15.19 -0.51 10.36
N THR A 168 -15.83 0.66 10.32
CA THR A 168 -15.79 1.53 9.14
C THR A 168 -14.35 1.96 8.86
N PRO A 169 -13.80 1.66 7.66
CA PRO A 169 -12.45 2.06 7.30
C PRO A 169 -12.26 3.58 7.37
N PRO A 170 -11.15 4.06 7.96
CA PRO A 170 -10.85 5.48 8.00
C PRO A 170 -10.58 6.03 6.60
N ALA A 171 -10.75 7.34 6.46
CA ALA A 171 -10.49 8.04 5.22
C ALA A 171 -8.98 8.18 4.94
N HIS A 172 -8.38 7.16 4.32
CA HIS A 172 -6.94 7.11 4.05
C HIS A 172 -6.65 6.51 2.68
N ASP A 173 -6.02 7.28 1.79
CA ASP A 173 -5.79 6.85 0.40
C ASP A 173 -4.86 5.64 0.29
N PRO A 174 -3.72 5.56 1.02
CA PRO A 174 -2.87 4.36 1.02
C PRO A 174 -3.61 3.08 1.43
N LEU A 175 -4.65 3.18 2.26
CA LEU A 175 -5.48 2.03 2.62
C LEU A 175 -6.33 1.55 1.43
N VAL A 176 -6.91 2.47 0.66
CA VAL A 176 -7.67 2.14 -0.57
C VAL A 176 -6.74 1.48 -1.57
N VAL A 177 -5.55 2.03 -1.77
CA VAL A 177 -4.55 1.46 -2.69
C VAL A 177 -4.11 0.06 -2.26
N ALA A 178 -3.85 -0.16 -0.96
CA ALA A 178 -3.50 -1.49 -0.44
C ALA A 178 -4.65 -2.51 -0.56
N TRP A 179 -5.90 -2.06 -0.44
CA TRP A 179 -7.06 -2.91 -0.70
C TRP A 179 -7.14 -3.32 -2.18
N LEU A 180 -6.89 -2.36 -3.10
CA LEU A 180 -6.88 -2.61 -4.54
C LEU A 180 -5.79 -3.60 -4.96
N THR A 181 -4.63 -3.59 -4.30
CA THR A 181 -3.55 -4.55 -4.62
C THR A 181 -3.87 -5.99 -4.18
N GLY A 182 -4.73 -6.18 -3.16
CA GLY A 182 -5.07 -7.45 -2.49
C GLY A 182 -5.77 -8.52 -3.35
N GLU A 183 -6.92 -9.05 -2.94
CA GLU A 183 -7.77 -9.89 -3.80
C GLU A 183 -9.11 -9.20 -4.08
N ALA A 184 -9.71 -9.44 -5.26
CA ALA A 184 -11.00 -8.84 -5.62
C ALA A 184 -12.12 -9.88 -5.43
N ALA A 185 -12.74 -9.86 -4.25
CA ALA A 185 -13.80 -10.79 -3.87
C ALA A 185 -15.15 -10.07 -3.77
N ALA A 186 -16.19 -10.64 -4.38
CA ALA A 186 -17.55 -10.09 -4.32
C ALA A 186 -18.16 -10.11 -2.90
N GLY A 187 -17.68 -11.01 -2.04
CA GLY A 187 -18.08 -11.11 -0.64
C GLY A 187 -17.25 -10.25 0.31
N ASP A 188 -16.29 -9.44 -0.17
CA ASP A 188 -15.46 -8.61 0.72
C ASP A 188 -16.33 -7.54 1.41
N PRO A 189 -16.44 -7.53 2.75
CA PRO A 189 -17.23 -6.54 3.48
C PRO A 189 -16.71 -5.11 3.27
N LEU A 190 -15.45 -4.95 2.84
CA LEU A 190 -14.86 -3.64 2.57
C LEU A 190 -15.31 -3.03 1.23
N LEU A 191 -16.03 -3.78 0.38
CA LEU A 191 -16.51 -3.26 -0.90
C LEU A 191 -17.39 -2.02 -0.73
N GLY A 192 -18.37 -2.06 0.18
CA GLY A 192 -19.28 -0.94 0.42
C GLY A 192 -18.53 0.37 0.74
N PRO A 193 -17.69 0.40 1.80
CA PRO A 193 -16.99 1.62 2.19
C PRO A 193 -15.81 2.02 1.28
N LEU A 194 -15.09 1.07 0.67
CA LEU A 194 -13.87 1.39 -0.09
C LEU A 194 -14.10 1.57 -1.59
N LEU A 195 -15.12 0.94 -2.19
CA LEU A 195 -15.36 1.02 -3.63
C LEU A 195 -15.65 2.46 -4.10
N PRO A 196 -16.51 3.27 -3.45
CA PRO A 196 -16.73 4.65 -3.87
C PRO A 196 -15.46 5.51 -3.78
N ARG A 197 -14.57 5.19 -2.82
CA ARG A 197 -13.34 5.95 -2.58
C ARG A 197 -12.30 5.78 -3.68
N ILE A 198 -12.40 4.76 -4.54
CA ILE A 198 -11.42 4.53 -5.62
C ILE A 198 -11.36 5.73 -6.59
N PHE A 199 -12.45 6.48 -6.73
CA PHE A 199 -12.55 7.63 -7.62
C PHE A 199 -11.89 8.90 -7.06
N GLU A 200 -11.65 8.93 -5.75
CA GLU A 200 -11.07 10.06 -5.03
C GLU A 200 -9.64 9.79 -4.61
N ALA A 201 -9.32 8.55 -4.24
CA ALA A 201 -8.04 8.18 -3.65
C ALA A 201 -6.86 8.38 -4.61
N GLU A 202 -5.84 9.08 -4.13
CA GLU A 202 -4.58 9.21 -4.84
C GLU A 202 -3.88 7.84 -4.95
N GLY A 203 -3.35 7.54 -6.15
CA GLY A 203 -2.67 6.27 -6.42
C GLY A 203 -3.57 5.09 -6.81
N ALA A 204 -4.90 5.20 -6.71
CA ALA A 204 -5.83 4.14 -7.13
C ALA A 204 -5.64 3.75 -8.61
N GLY A 205 -5.48 4.76 -9.49
CA GLY A 205 -5.20 4.54 -10.91
C GLY A 205 -3.90 3.77 -11.18
N ARG A 206 -2.87 4.02 -10.38
CA ARG A 206 -1.58 3.31 -10.47
C ARG A 206 -1.72 1.85 -10.03
N ALA A 207 -2.40 1.59 -8.92
CA ALA A 207 -2.65 0.22 -8.46
C ALA A 207 -3.46 -0.60 -9.47
N LEU A 208 -4.36 0.05 -10.21
CA LEU A 208 -5.24 -0.58 -11.19
C LEU A 208 -4.71 -0.52 -12.63
N ARG A 209 -3.47 -0.08 -12.86
CA ARG A 209 -2.95 0.18 -14.21
C ARG A 209 -2.91 -1.06 -15.11
N GLU A 210 -2.71 -2.23 -14.50
CA GLU A 210 -2.60 -3.53 -15.18
C GLU A 210 -3.98 -4.13 -15.53
N GLU A 211 -5.07 -3.53 -15.04
CA GLU A 211 -6.43 -4.03 -15.32
C GLU A 211 -6.80 -3.83 -16.79
N ARG A 212 -7.18 -4.90 -17.48
CA ARG A 212 -7.53 -4.90 -18.91
C ARG A 212 -9.01 -5.20 -19.11
N LEU A 213 -9.58 -4.58 -20.13
CA LEU A 213 -10.94 -4.85 -20.58
C LEU A 213 -10.98 -5.99 -21.62
N THR A 214 -9.94 -6.09 -22.46
CA THR A 214 -9.81 -7.04 -23.56
C THR A 214 -8.60 -7.97 -23.36
N PRO A 215 -8.67 -9.25 -23.81
CA PRO A 215 -9.81 -9.93 -24.47
C PRO A 215 -10.98 -10.22 -23.53
N SER A 216 -10.77 -10.18 -22.21
CA SER A 216 -11.84 -10.19 -21.22
C SER A 216 -11.46 -9.32 -20.02
N PRO A 217 -12.44 -8.82 -19.25
CA PRO A 217 -12.16 -7.99 -18.08
C PRO A 217 -11.33 -8.76 -17.05
N THR A 218 -10.26 -8.14 -16.55
CA THR A 218 -9.42 -8.72 -15.49
C THR A 218 -10.02 -8.47 -14.10
N ARG A 219 -9.40 -9.07 -13.09
CA ARG A 219 -9.77 -9.11 -11.67
C ARG A 219 -10.78 -8.04 -11.20
N TRP A 220 -10.42 -6.76 -11.16
CA TRP A 220 -11.32 -5.70 -10.65
C TRP A 220 -12.44 -5.34 -11.62
N LEU A 221 -12.14 -5.17 -12.91
CA LEU A 221 -13.18 -4.86 -13.91
C LEU A 221 -14.21 -6.01 -14.03
N SER A 222 -13.75 -7.25 -13.94
CA SER A 222 -14.60 -8.45 -13.91
C SER A 222 -15.47 -8.50 -12.67
N LEU A 223 -14.91 -8.14 -11.50
CA LEU A 223 -15.68 -8.03 -10.27
C LEU A 223 -16.77 -6.96 -10.40
N ILE A 224 -16.42 -5.73 -10.82
CA ILE A 224 -17.39 -4.64 -10.98
C ILE A 224 -18.49 -5.03 -11.97
N ARG A 225 -18.15 -5.68 -13.09
CA ARG A 225 -19.15 -6.20 -14.04
C ARG A 225 -20.14 -7.17 -13.38
N ARG A 226 -19.64 -8.09 -12.53
CA ARG A 226 -20.52 -9.02 -11.79
C ARG A 226 -21.40 -8.29 -10.78
N LEU A 227 -20.85 -7.32 -10.05
CA LEU A 227 -21.60 -6.51 -9.08
C LEU A 227 -22.70 -5.67 -9.74
N LEU A 228 -22.41 -5.09 -10.90
CA LEU A 228 -23.39 -4.37 -11.73
C LEU A 228 -24.53 -5.29 -12.18
N ARG A 229 -24.20 -6.48 -12.71
CA ARG A 229 -25.22 -7.47 -13.13
C ARG A 229 -26.08 -7.96 -11.97
N ALA A 230 -25.49 -8.04 -10.77
CA ALA A 230 -26.19 -8.42 -9.55
C ALA A 230 -26.96 -7.25 -8.90
N GLY A 231 -26.89 -6.03 -9.45
CA GLY A 231 -27.55 -4.85 -8.87
C GLY A 231 -26.98 -4.39 -7.52
N ARG A 232 -25.78 -4.85 -7.14
CA ARG A 232 -25.14 -4.51 -5.86
C ARG A 232 -24.39 -3.18 -5.87
N VAL A 233 -24.20 -2.61 -7.07
CA VAL A 233 -23.57 -1.31 -7.29
C VAL A 233 -24.41 -0.56 -8.33
N SER A 234 -24.65 0.73 -8.11
CA SER A 234 -25.40 1.56 -9.04
C SER A 234 -24.56 1.94 -10.27
N ARG A 235 -25.16 1.84 -11.46
CA ARG A 235 -24.55 2.35 -12.70
C ARG A 235 -24.30 3.86 -12.63
N ALA A 236 -25.28 4.61 -12.12
CA ALA A 236 -25.20 6.06 -12.01
C ALA A 236 -24.03 6.50 -11.11
N GLU A 237 -23.88 5.86 -9.95
CA GLU A 237 -22.80 6.19 -9.00
C GLU A 237 -21.41 5.93 -9.58
N LEU A 238 -21.23 4.82 -10.32
CA LEU A 238 -19.95 4.54 -10.99
C LEU A 238 -19.66 5.54 -12.11
N LEU A 239 -20.67 5.93 -12.88
CA LEU A 239 -20.52 6.94 -13.93
C LEU A 239 -20.17 8.31 -13.33
N ASP A 240 -20.84 8.73 -12.26
CA ASP A 240 -20.54 9.97 -11.54
C ASP A 240 -19.12 9.94 -10.97
N GLY A 241 -18.71 8.81 -10.39
CA GLY A 241 -17.35 8.59 -9.93
C GLY A 241 -16.31 8.71 -11.05
N CYS A 242 -16.55 8.07 -12.21
CA CYS A 242 -15.67 8.18 -13.38
C CYS A 242 -15.55 9.63 -13.86
N VAL A 243 -16.68 10.34 -14.01
CA VAL A 243 -16.70 11.74 -14.47
C VAL A 243 -15.98 12.66 -13.48
N SER A 244 -16.26 12.53 -12.18
CA SER A 244 -15.56 13.26 -11.13
C SER A 244 -14.05 13.04 -11.19
N ARG A 245 -13.62 11.78 -11.38
CA ARG A 245 -12.20 11.43 -11.53
C ARG A 245 -11.58 12.06 -12.78
N PHE A 246 -12.29 12.10 -13.91
CA PHE A 246 -11.82 12.74 -15.14
C PHE A 246 -11.69 14.26 -14.97
N LEU A 247 -12.66 14.91 -14.32
CA LEU A 247 -12.63 16.35 -14.06
C LEU A 247 -11.48 16.76 -13.13
N ARG A 248 -11.15 15.92 -12.15
CA ARG A 248 -9.98 16.12 -11.28
C ARG A 248 -8.65 16.02 -12.06
N GLY A 249 -8.66 15.39 -13.23
CA GLY A 249 -7.50 15.26 -14.11
C GLY A 249 -6.42 14.33 -13.56
N GLY A 250 -5.32 14.17 -14.30
CA GLY A 250 -4.24 13.27 -13.96
C GLY A 250 -3.42 12.89 -15.18
N ASN A 251 -2.36 12.10 -14.98
CA ASN A 251 -1.64 11.53 -16.12
C ASN A 251 -2.47 10.42 -16.78
N ALA A 252 -2.15 10.11 -18.04
CA ALA A 252 -2.87 9.11 -18.81
C ALA A 252 -2.80 7.69 -18.21
N ALA A 253 -1.74 7.36 -17.45
CA ALA A 253 -1.60 6.06 -16.81
C ALA A 253 -2.61 5.90 -15.66
N ASP A 254 -2.78 6.92 -14.83
CA ASP A 254 -3.68 6.92 -13.68
C ASP A 254 -5.17 6.96 -14.10
N LEU A 255 -5.48 7.58 -15.25
CA LEU A 255 -6.86 7.66 -15.76
C LEU A 255 -7.28 6.41 -16.55
N ARG A 256 -6.33 5.58 -16.99
CA ARG A 256 -6.56 4.45 -17.91
C ARG A 256 -7.58 3.44 -17.37
N PHE A 257 -7.50 3.11 -16.08
CA PHE A 257 -8.47 2.21 -15.45
C PHE A 257 -9.89 2.77 -15.53
N PHE A 258 -10.06 4.06 -15.20
CA PHE A 258 -11.38 4.70 -15.16
C PHE A 258 -11.99 4.87 -16.55
N VAL A 259 -11.17 5.08 -17.58
CA VAL A 259 -11.62 5.03 -18.98
C VAL A 259 -12.12 3.63 -19.34
N ARG A 260 -11.36 2.58 -19.01
CA ARG A 260 -11.78 1.18 -19.24
C ARG A 260 -13.05 0.82 -18.46
N LEU A 261 -13.22 1.36 -17.25
CA LEU A 261 -14.42 1.19 -16.45
C LEU A 261 -15.61 1.90 -17.09
N HIS A 262 -15.42 3.11 -17.62
CA HIS A 262 -16.45 3.84 -18.35
C HIS A 262 -16.87 3.10 -19.63
N GLU A 263 -15.90 2.58 -20.40
CA GLU A 263 -16.13 1.70 -21.57
C GLU A 263 -16.87 0.41 -21.19
N LEU A 264 -16.54 -0.20 -20.03
CA LEU A 264 -17.21 -1.40 -19.53
C LEU A 264 -18.68 -1.15 -19.19
N ILE A 265 -18.99 0.02 -18.63
CA ILE A 265 -20.35 0.41 -18.27
C ILE A 265 -21.18 0.66 -19.54
N ASP A 266 -20.55 1.18 -20.60
CA ASP A 266 -21.17 1.55 -21.87
C ASP A 266 -22.42 2.42 -21.64
N PRO A 267 -22.24 3.70 -21.24
CA PRO A 267 -23.35 4.55 -20.84
C PRO A 267 -24.32 4.77 -22.00
N ALA A 268 -25.61 4.56 -21.73
CA ALA A 268 -26.64 4.86 -22.70
C ALA A 268 -26.67 6.37 -23.01
N PRO A 269 -27.18 6.78 -24.19
CA PRO A 269 -27.29 8.20 -24.55
C PRO A 269 -28.00 9.06 -23.50
N GLN A 270 -29.00 8.50 -22.80
CA GLN A 270 -29.72 9.16 -21.71
C GLN A 270 -28.82 9.38 -20.48
N GLU A 271 -28.10 8.35 -20.03
CA GLU A 271 -27.15 8.43 -18.91
C GLU A 271 -26.02 9.43 -19.22
N ALA A 272 -25.60 9.51 -20.48
CA ALA A 272 -24.61 10.48 -20.95
C ALA A 272 -25.17 11.92 -21.03
N ALA A 273 -26.43 12.08 -21.43
CA ALA A 273 -27.10 13.38 -21.51
C ALA A 273 -27.24 14.05 -20.13
N GLU A 274 -27.53 13.27 -19.08
CA GLU A 274 -27.55 13.76 -17.69
C GLU A 274 -26.21 14.37 -17.26
N ARG A 275 -25.09 13.85 -17.80
CA ARG A 275 -23.71 14.27 -17.49
C ARG A 275 -23.09 15.14 -18.60
N ALA A 276 -23.89 15.61 -19.55
CA ALA A 276 -23.40 16.31 -20.74
C ALA A 276 -22.55 17.54 -20.41
N ARG A 277 -22.94 18.32 -19.40
CA ARG A 277 -22.19 19.51 -18.96
C ARG A 277 -20.78 19.16 -18.50
N ASP A 278 -20.61 18.05 -17.81
CA ASP A 278 -19.31 17.63 -17.30
C ASP A 278 -18.46 16.99 -18.39
N TYR A 279 -19.06 16.20 -19.29
CA TYR A 279 -18.34 15.73 -20.49
C TYR A 279 -17.83 16.88 -21.37
N LEU A 280 -18.62 17.95 -21.54
CA LEU A 280 -18.19 19.13 -22.28
C LEU A 280 -16.98 19.84 -21.64
N ARG A 281 -16.85 19.79 -20.31
CA ARG A 281 -15.69 20.36 -19.60
C ARG A 281 -14.40 19.54 -19.79
N LEU A 282 -14.52 18.26 -20.14
CA LEU A 282 -13.37 17.40 -20.44
C LEU A 282 -12.80 17.64 -21.84
N LEU A 283 -13.56 18.27 -22.73
CA LEU A 283 -13.07 18.59 -24.06
C LEU A 283 -11.93 19.61 -23.94
N PRO A 284 -10.79 19.38 -24.64
CA PRO A 284 -9.72 20.36 -24.65
C PRO A 284 -10.30 21.70 -25.13
N ALA A 285 -10.03 22.77 -24.38
CA ALA A 285 -10.38 24.11 -24.82
C ALA A 285 -9.82 24.27 -26.23
N ARG A 286 -10.70 24.39 -27.22
CA ARG A 286 -10.33 24.57 -28.62
C ARG A 286 -9.25 25.65 -28.64
N PRO A 287 -8.04 25.42 -29.20
CA PRO A 287 -7.10 26.50 -29.37
C PRO A 287 -7.86 27.59 -30.13
N ARG A 288 -7.99 28.77 -29.53
CA ARG A 288 -8.60 29.92 -30.22
C ARG A 288 -7.88 30.00 -31.56
N PRO A 289 -8.61 30.10 -32.69
CA PRO A 289 -7.94 30.24 -33.97
C PRO A 289 -6.96 31.41 -33.81
N ARG A 290 -5.65 31.13 -33.93
CA ARG A 290 -4.68 32.19 -34.11
C ARG A 290 -5.20 32.91 -35.33
N SER A 291 -5.71 34.13 -35.16
CA SER A 291 -6.04 35.00 -36.29
C SER A 291 -4.83 34.92 -37.22
N PRO A 292 -4.98 34.48 -38.49
CA PRO A 292 -3.87 34.52 -39.40
C PRO A 292 -3.45 35.98 -39.44
N SER A 293 -2.27 36.27 -38.89
CA SER A 293 -1.65 37.57 -39.01
C SER A 293 -1.39 37.76 -40.49
N TRP A 294 -2.34 38.39 -41.18
CA TRP A 294 -2.19 38.76 -42.57
C TRP A 294 -1.00 39.73 -42.64
N PRO A 295 0.08 39.41 -43.36
CA PRO A 295 1.16 40.37 -43.52
C PRO A 295 0.63 41.49 -44.42
N TRP A 296 0.47 42.68 -43.83
CA TRP A 296 0.36 43.91 -44.61
C TRP A 296 1.65 44.06 -45.45
N PRO A 297 1.55 44.34 -46.76
CA PRO A 297 2.73 44.57 -47.58
C PRO A 297 3.39 45.89 -47.15
N ARG A 298 4.55 45.81 -46.50
CA ARG A 298 5.42 46.97 -46.32
C ARG A 298 6.07 47.30 -47.65
N SER A 299 5.91 48.55 -48.07
CA SER A 299 6.56 49.15 -49.24
C SER A 299 8.07 48.91 -49.22
N THR A 300 8.57 48.44 -50.35
CA THR A 300 9.98 48.26 -50.69
C THR A 300 10.76 49.59 -50.69
N GLY A 301 11.94 49.59 -50.07
CA GLY A 301 12.98 50.62 -50.17
C GLY A 301 14.30 50.09 -49.56
N PRO A 302 15.49 50.46 -50.10
CA PRO A 302 16.44 49.46 -50.58
C PRO A 302 17.55 49.04 -49.61
N ALA A 303 18.20 47.96 -50.03
CA ALA A 303 19.21 47.15 -49.37
C ALA A 303 20.43 47.90 -48.80
N ARG A 304 20.90 47.41 -47.64
CA ARG A 304 22.32 47.41 -47.28
C ARG A 304 22.74 46.00 -46.87
N THR A 305 23.56 45.42 -47.74
CA THR A 305 24.37 44.22 -47.54
C THR A 305 25.30 44.40 -46.36
N THR A 306 25.25 43.47 -45.40
CA THR A 306 26.42 43.14 -44.57
C THR A 306 26.44 41.64 -44.32
N THR A 307 27.42 41.04 -44.96
CA THR A 307 27.88 39.65 -44.85
C THR A 307 28.29 39.38 -43.40
N ARG A 308 27.71 38.36 -42.74
CA ARG A 308 28.33 37.77 -41.55
C ARG A 308 28.23 36.25 -41.56
N THR A 309 29.35 35.67 -41.97
CA THR A 309 29.80 34.30 -41.85
C THR A 309 29.43 33.71 -40.49
N SER A 310 28.76 32.55 -40.47
CA SER A 310 28.65 31.73 -39.26
C SER A 310 29.05 30.28 -39.52
N LYS A 311 30.02 29.86 -38.71
CA LYS A 311 30.73 28.59 -38.70
C LYS A 311 29.77 27.45 -38.32
N ARG A 312 29.71 26.45 -39.18
CA ARG A 312 29.17 25.12 -38.94
C ARG A 312 30.04 24.41 -37.89
N ARG A 313 29.49 24.09 -36.71
CA ARG A 313 30.11 23.17 -35.75
C ARG A 313 29.18 21.98 -35.55
N SER A 314 29.55 20.89 -36.20
CA SER A 314 29.07 19.54 -35.93
C SER A 314 29.50 19.12 -34.52
N ARG A 315 28.56 18.61 -33.72
CA ARG A 315 28.87 17.77 -32.55
C ARG A 315 28.45 16.35 -32.88
N ARG A 316 29.45 15.51 -33.12
CA ARG A 316 29.37 14.05 -33.10
C ARG A 316 29.14 13.61 -31.66
N SER A 317 28.16 12.74 -31.45
CA SER A 317 28.05 11.92 -30.24
C SER A 317 28.90 10.65 -30.42
N PRO A 318 29.73 10.24 -29.44
CA PRO A 318 30.30 8.91 -29.43
C PRO A 318 29.38 7.95 -28.66
N SER A 319 28.94 6.93 -29.37
CA SER A 319 28.40 5.67 -28.86
C SER A 319 29.48 4.91 -28.08
N GLY A 320 29.23 4.60 -26.81
CA GLY A 320 30.00 3.67 -25.99
C GLY A 320 29.10 2.51 -25.50
N PRO A 321 29.62 1.28 -25.38
CA PRO A 321 28.81 0.07 -25.19
C PRO A 321 28.37 -0.14 -23.75
N ARG A 322 27.20 -0.77 -23.59
CA ARG A 322 26.61 -1.18 -22.30
C ARG A 322 27.20 -2.51 -21.83
N PRO A 323 27.53 -2.70 -20.54
CA PRO A 323 27.93 -3.99 -20.01
C PRO A 323 26.72 -4.92 -19.79
N SER A 324 26.90 -6.17 -20.19
CA SER A 324 25.97 -7.30 -20.10
C SER A 324 25.98 -7.93 -18.69
N TRP A 325 24.80 -8.22 -18.15
CA TRP A 325 24.60 -9.01 -16.94
C TRP A 325 24.54 -10.52 -17.27
N PRO A 326 25.13 -11.42 -16.47
CA PRO A 326 24.95 -12.86 -16.65
C PRO A 326 23.64 -13.33 -15.98
N ALA A 327 22.96 -14.27 -16.63
CA ALA A 327 21.77 -14.95 -16.12
C ALA A 327 22.17 -16.11 -15.17
N PRO A 328 21.36 -16.42 -14.14
CA PRO A 328 21.64 -17.52 -13.23
C PRO A 328 21.25 -18.87 -13.84
N ALA A 329 22.05 -19.90 -13.51
CA ALA A 329 21.76 -21.31 -13.71
C ALA A 329 20.89 -21.85 -12.57
#